data_AF-A0A2D4M1J2-F1
#
_entry.id   AF-A0A2D4M1J2-F1
#
_cell.length_a   1.000
_cell.length_b   1.000
_cell.length_c   1.000
_cell.angle_alpha   90.00
_cell.angle_beta   90.00
_cell.angle_gamma   90.00
#
_symmetry.space_group_name_H-M   'P 1'
#
loop_
_entity.id
_entity.type
_entity.pdbx_description
1 polymer ?
#
loop_
_entity_poly.entity_id
_entity_poly.type
_entity_poly.pdbx_seq_one_letter_code
_entity_poly.pdbx_strand_id
1 'polypeptide(L)'
;GHREKTSLSWSTARKMWPICVGVCTAELLSSSDAITQEFMDLRTHYTALVTLTTQHVKYISDALRRLEEEEKVVEKEEEELAYDWSENNPNLTTKKNYFSELTEELEEKQDVFRALQDSAELLSLENHPAKQTVEAYSAAVQTQWHWIKQLCLCVDQHLRENTAYFQFFGDARESEMFLK
;
A
#
# COMPACT_ATOMS: atom_id res chain seq x y z
N GLY A 1 63.32 13.19 63.93
CA GLY A 1 62.27 12.17 63.76
C GLY A 1 61.99 12.00 62.30
N HIS A 2 62.42 10.90 61.69
CA HIS A 2 62.07 10.54 60.32
C HIS A 2 62.36 9.06 60.07
N ARG A 3 61.41 8.39 59.39
CA ARG A 3 61.42 7.03 58.82
C ARG A 3 61.19 5.86 59.78
N GLU A 4 59.94 5.73 60.23
CA GLU A 4 59.31 4.39 60.23
C GLU A 4 59.20 3.94 58.76
N LYS A 5 59.95 2.92 58.37
CA LYS A 5 59.75 2.24 57.09
C LYS A 5 59.78 0.72 57.30
N THR A 6 58.58 0.16 57.45
CA THR A 6 58.11 -1.06 56.77
C THR A 6 59.06 -2.25 56.74
N SER A 7 59.00 -3.13 57.74
CA SER A 7 59.53 -4.51 57.65
C SER A 7 58.37 -5.51 57.55
N LEU A 8 57.68 -5.55 56.41
CA LEU A 8 56.89 -6.75 56.07
C LEU A 8 57.89 -7.89 55.82
N SER A 9 57.79 -8.99 56.57
CA SER A 9 58.66 -10.15 56.37
C SER A 9 58.46 -10.72 54.96
N TRP A 10 59.54 -11.17 54.30
CA TRP A 10 59.50 -11.82 52.99
C TRP A 10 58.50 -12.98 52.93
N SER A 11 58.27 -13.67 54.05
CA SER A 11 57.26 -14.71 54.20
C SER A 11 55.82 -14.21 54.03
N THR A 12 55.51 -12.99 54.47
CA THR A 12 54.20 -12.36 54.32
C THR A 12 53.98 -11.84 52.91
N ALA A 13 55.01 -11.23 52.30
CA ALA A 13 54.96 -10.81 50.90
C ALA A 13 54.72 -11.99 49.94
N ARG A 14 55.37 -13.14 50.18
CA ARG A 14 55.18 -14.36 49.37
C ARG A 14 53.77 -14.96 49.50
N LYS A 15 53.12 -14.80 50.66
CA LYS A 15 51.74 -15.24 50.90
C LYS A 15 50.69 -14.28 50.30
N MET A 16 51.00 -12.98 50.25
CA MET A 16 50.10 -11.96 49.68
C MET A 16 50.14 -11.92 48.16
N TRP A 17 51.26 -12.27 47.53
CA TRP A 17 51.43 -12.21 46.07
C TRP A 17 50.33 -12.92 45.26
N PRO A 18 49.97 -14.20 45.53
CA PRO A 18 48.92 -14.88 44.77
C PRO A 18 47.53 -14.25 44.98
N ILE A 19 47.29 -13.68 46.16
CA ILE A 19 46.02 -13.01 46.51
C ILE A 19 45.90 -11.71 45.71
N CYS A 20 46.95 -10.88 45.71
CA CYS A 20 46.96 -9.63 44.93
C CYS A 20 46.86 -9.90 43.42
N VAL A 21 47.58 -10.90 42.89
CA VAL A 21 47.47 -11.29 41.48
C VAL A 21 46.06 -11.80 41.18
N GLY A 22 45.48 -12.62 42.05
CA GLY A 22 44.11 -13.12 41.90
C GLY A 22 43.05 -12.01 41.87
N VAL A 23 43.16 -11.04 42.78
CA VAL A 23 42.28 -9.85 42.82
C VAL A 23 42.44 -9.01 41.55
N CYS A 24 43.67 -8.69 41.15
CA CYS A 24 43.91 -7.94 39.90
C CYS A 24 43.38 -8.68 38.67
N THR A 25 43.53 -10.00 38.59
CA THR A 25 42.99 -10.79 37.47
C THR A 25 41.46 -10.81 37.47
N ALA A 26 40.82 -10.88 38.64
CA ALA A 26 39.36 -10.84 38.75
C ALA A 26 38.81 -9.45 38.38
N GLU A 27 39.46 -8.37 38.80
CA GLU A 27 39.10 -6.99 38.44
C GLU A 27 39.25 -6.74 36.93
N LEU A 28 40.32 -7.25 36.31
CA LEU A 28 40.54 -7.15 34.87
C LEU A 28 39.47 -7.92 34.08
N LEU A 29 39.12 -9.14 34.51
CA LEU A 29 38.05 -9.93 33.89
C LEU A 29 36.70 -9.23 34.04
N SER A 30 36.36 -8.73 35.23
CA SER A 30 35.11 -7.98 35.46
C SER A 30 35.03 -6.70 34.61
N SER A 31 36.15 -5.99 34.42
CA SER A 31 36.20 -4.81 33.56
C SER A 31 36.03 -5.17 32.09
N SER A 32 36.62 -6.29 31.66
CA SER A 32 36.45 -6.83 30.30
C SER A 32 35.01 -7.26 30.03
N ASP A 33 34.36 -7.92 31.00
CA ASP A 33 32.96 -8.34 30.89
C ASP A 33 32.02 -7.14 30.79
N ALA A 34 32.26 -6.08 31.56
CA ALA A 34 31.50 -4.83 31.48
C ALA A 34 31.62 -4.17 30.08
N ILE A 35 32.82 -4.07 29.53
CA ILE A 35 33.05 -3.52 28.17
C ILE A 35 32.34 -4.39 27.11
N THR A 36 32.38 -5.71 27.27
CA THR A 36 31.73 -6.64 26.35
C THR A 36 30.21 -6.49 26.39
N GLN A 37 29.64 -6.32 27.58
CA GLN A 37 28.21 -6.11 27.77
C GLN A 37 27.74 -4.81 27.11
N GLU A 38 28.44 -3.70 27.37
CA GLU A 38 28.13 -2.40 26.74
C GLU A 38 28.19 -2.46 25.20
N PHE A 39 29.17 -3.19 24.66
CA PHE A 39 29.25 -3.41 23.21
C PHE A 39 28.07 -4.23 22.67
N MET A 40 27.67 -5.29 23.38
CA MET A 40 26.52 -6.11 22.99
C MET A 40 25.20 -5.32 23.06
N ASP A 41 25.05 -4.47 24.07
CA ASP A 41 23.88 -3.61 24.25
C ASP A 41 23.82 -2.53 23.16
N LEU A 42 24.94 -1.87 22.87
CA LEU A 42 25.03 -0.89 21.79
C LEU A 42 24.74 -1.53 20.42
N ARG A 43 25.27 -2.73 20.17
CA ARG A 43 24.99 -3.48 18.94
C ARG A 43 23.50 -3.81 18.82
N THR A 44 22.86 -4.20 19.91
CA THR A 44 21.43 -4.53 19.96
C THR A 44 20.58 -3.29 19.66
N HIS A 45 20.87 -2.17 20.32
CA HIS A 45 20.19 -0.90 20.05
C HIS A 45 20.37 -0.41 18.63
N TYR A 46 21.60 -0.48 18.09
CA TYR A 46 21.86 -0.10 16.70
C TYR A 46 21.12 -1.01 15.71
N THR A 47 21.07 -2.32 15.96
CA THR A 47 20.33 -3.28 15.13
C THR A 47 18.84 -2.98 15.14
N ALA A 48 18.27 -2.69 16.31
CA ALA A 48 16.87 -2.30 16.45
C ALA A 48 16.57 -1.00 15.70
N LEU A 49 17.43 0.01 15.84
CA LEU A 49 17.30 1.28 15.14
C LEU A 49 17.36 1.12 13.62
N VAL A 50 18.32 0.35 13.10
CA VAL A 50 18.43 0.07 11.66
C VAL A 50 17.22 -0.70 11.16
N THR A 51 16.73 -1.68 11.91
CA THR A 51 15.53 -2.45 11.56
C THR A 51 14.32 -1.53 11.47
N LEU A 52 14.09 -0.69 12.50
CA LEU A 52 13.00 0.27 12.53
C LEU A 52 13.10 1.29 11.38
N THR A 53 14.30 1.82 11.15
CA THR A 53 14.54 2.79 10.07
C THR A 53 14.27 2.16 8.71
N THR A 54 14.70 0.92 8.50
CA THR A 54 14.45 0.17 7.26
C THR A 54 12.94 -0.07 7.05
N GLN A 55 12.22 -0.43 8.12
CA GLN A 55 10.76 -0.58 8.08
C GLN A 55 10.06 0.75 7.75
N HIS A 56 10.50 1.86 8.34
CA HIS A 56 9.97 3.19 8.05
C HIS A 56 10.20 3.61 6.60
N VAL A 57 11.41 3.41 6.07
CA VAL A 57 11.71 3.68 4.66
C VAL A 57 10.78 2.87 3.76
N LYS A 58 10.64 1.57 4.04
CA LYS A 58 9.71 0.71 3.28
C LYS A 58 8.27 1.24 3.33
N TYR A 59 7.79 1.58 4.51
CA TYR A 59 6.43 2.11 4.68
C TYR A 59 6.21 3.40 3.89
N ILE A 60 7.17 4.33 3.94
CA ILE A 60 7.10 5.60 3.19
C ILE A 60 7.13 5.31 1.68
N SER A 61 8.03 4.45 1.21
CA SER A 61 8.07 4.04 -0.20
C SER A 61 6.75 3.42 -0.67
N ASP A 62 6.17 2.52 0.14
CA ASP A 62 4.89 1.88 -0.17
C ASP A 62 3.74 2.90 -0.17
N ALA A 63 3.76 3.88 0.73
CA ALA A 63 2.77 4.95 0.77
C ALA A 63 2.89 5.89 -0.44
N LEU A 64 4.11 6.28 -0.83
CA LEU A 64 4.35 7.10 -2.03
C LEU A 64 3.85 6.39 -3.29
N ARG A 65 4.16 5.10 -3.46
CA ARG A 65 3.67 4.33 -4.62
C ARG A 65 2.14 4.33 -4.72
N ARG A 66 1.43 4.22 -3.59
CA ARG A 66 -0.04 4.28 -3.57
C ARG A 66 -0.57 5.65 -3.96
N LEU A 67 0.07 6.72 -3.48
CA LEU A 67 -0.29 8.08 -3.85
C LEU A 67 -0.06 8.36 -5.34
N GLU A 68 1.04 7.86 -5.91
CA GLU A 68 1.30 7.94 -7.35
C GLU A 68 0.26 7.17 -8.18
N GLU A 69 -0.21 6.01 -7.67
CA GLU A 69 -1.30 5.26 -8.28
C GLU A 69 -2.63 6.03 -8.23
N GLU A 70 -2.95 6.68 -7.11
CA GLU A 70 -4.13 7.52 -6.95
C GLU A 70 -4.08 8.77 -7.86
N GLU A 71 -2.93 9.47 -7.92
CA GLU A 71 -2.71 10.62 -8.79
C GLU A 71 -2.96 10.27 -10.27
N LYS A 72 -2.45 9.12 -10.72
CA LYS A 72 -2.69 8.62 -12.08
C LYS A 72 -4.17 8.34 -12.37
N VAL A 73 -4.95 7.94 -11.37
CA VAL A 73 -6.40 7.76 -11.53
C VAL A 73 -7.09 9.10 -11.70
N VAL A 74 -6.70 10.10 -10.90
CA VAL A 74 -7.23 11.47 -10.99
C VAL A 74 -6.89 12.11 -12.34
N GLU A 75 -5.65 11.98 -12.82
CA GLU A 75 -5.26 12.52 -14.15
C GLU A 75 -6.12 11.94 -15.27
N LYS A 76 -6.42 10.63 -15.23
CA LYS A 76 -7.31 10.00 -16.20
C LYS A 76 -8.75 10.48 -16.09
N GLU A 77 -9.24 10.72 -14.87
CA GLU A 77 -10.57 11.29 -14.66
C GLU A 77 -10.67 12.68 -15.29
N GLU A 78 -9.67 13.54 -15.08
CA GLU A 78 -9.62 14.87 -15.69
C GLU A 78 -9.53 14.80 -17.22
N GLU A 79 -8.77 13.86 -17.78
CA GLU A 79 -8.71 13.61 -19.23
C GLU A 79 -10.09 13.22 -19.80
N GLU A 80 -10.82 12.33 -19.11
CA GLU A 80 -12.15 11.90 -19.51
C GLU A 80 -13.19 13.03 -19.42
N LEU A 81 -13.09 13.89 -18.40
CA LEU A 81 -13.93 15.08 -18.24
C LEU A 81 -13.65 16.14 -19.32
N ALA A 82 -12.39 16.28 -19.75
CA ALA A 82 -11.98 17.22 -20.79
C ALA A 82 -12.19 16.67 -22.21
N TYR A 83 -12.60 15.41 -22.36
CA TYR A 83 -12.71 14.76 -23.67
C TYR A 83 -13.81 15.39 -24.54
N ASP A 84 -13.47 15.67 -25.81
CA ASP A 84 -14.43 16.17 -26.78
C ASP A 84 -15.33 15.03 -27.29
N TRP A 85 -16.58 15.02 -26.85
CA TRP A 85 -17.59 14.05 -27.25
C TRP A 85 -18.32 14.40 -28.56
N SER A 86 -17.83 15.39 -29.32
CA SER A 86 -18.40 15.79 -30.61
C SER A 86 -18.04 14.85 -31.77
N GLU A 87 -18.90 14.76 -32.79
CA GLU A 87 -18.63 13.96 -34.01
C GLU A 87 -17.41 14.44 -34.81
N ASN A 88 -16.96 15.69 -34.61
CA ASN A 88 -15.76 16.21 -35.23
C ASN A 88 -14.49 15.60 -34.64
N ASN A 89 -14.59 14.91 -33.50
CA ASN A 89 -13.47 14.21 -32.91
C ASN A 89 -13.29 12.84 -33.62
N PRO A 90 -12.23 12.68 -34.44
CA PRO A 90 -11.97 11.41 -35.13
C PRO A 90 -11.71 10.24 -34.17
N ASN A 91 -11.37 10.52 -32.91
CA ASN A 91 -11.16 9.51 -31.88
C ASN A 91 -12.46 9.03 -31.21
N LEU A 92 -13.59 9.71 -31.43
CA LEU A 92 -14.88 9.34 -30.84
C LEU A 92 -15.31 7.91 -31.23
N THR A 93 -15.13 7.53 -32.49
CA THR A 93 -15.44 6.18 -32.99
C THR A 93 -14.57 5.12 -32.30
N THR A 94 -13.28 5.38 -32.14
CA THR A 94 -12.35 4.51 -31.42
C THR A 94 -12.77 4.35 -29.96
N LYS A 95 -13.14 5.46 -29.31
CA LYS A 95 -13.56 5.47 -27.91
C LYS A 95 -14.90 4.74 -27.70
N LYS A 96 -15.84 4.86 -28.64
CA LYS A 96 -17.10 4.09 -28.66
C LYS A 96 -16.85 2.59 -28.75
N ASN A 97 -15.94 2.16 -29.63
CA ASN A 97 -15.56 0.75 -29.74
C ASN A 97 -14.89 0.25 -28.46
N TYR A 98 -13.97 1.03 -27.89
CA TYR A 98 -13.34 0.73 -26.59
C TYR A 98 -14.37 0.55 -25.47
N PHE A 99 -15.38 1.44 -25.37
CA PHE A 99 -16.45 1.27 -24.38
C PHE A 99 -17.30 0.03 -24.64
N SER A 100 -17.52 -0.34 -25.90
CA SER A 100 -18.23 -1.58 -26.24
C SER A 100 -17.47 -2.81 -25.76
N GLU A 101 -16.16 -2.89 -26.03
CA GLU A 101 -15.29 -3.98 -25.57
C GLU A 101 -15.23 -4.04 -24.04
N LEU A 102 -15.10 -2.89 -23.38
CA LEU A 102 -15.07 -2.80 -21.92
C LEU A 102 -16.41 -3.25 -21.30
N THR A 103 -17.54 -2.97 -21.95
CA THR A 103 -18.86 -3.40 -21.49
C THR A 103 -19.01 -4.91 -21.60
N GLU A 104 -18.51 -5.53 -22.68
CA GLU A 104 -18.49 -6.99 -22.85
C GLU A 104 -17.62 -7.66 -21.78
N GLU A 105 -16.40 -7.15 -21.54
CA GLU A 105 -15.54 -7.68 -20.46
C GLU A 105 -16.24 -7.55 -19.09
N LEU A 106 -16.92 -6.43 -18.82
CA LEU A 106 -17.66 -6.25 -17.58
C LEU A 106 -18.79 -7.28 -17.44
N GLU A 107 -19.50 -7.61 -18.53
CA GLU A 107 -20.53 -8.64 -18.52
C GLU A 107 -19.94 -10.02 -18.14
N GLU A 108 -18.75 -10.37 -18.62
CA GLU A 108 -18.07 -11.60 -18.21
C GLU A 108 -17.73 -11.62 -16.70
N LYS A 109 -17.32 -10.47 -16.14
CA LYS A 109 -17.03 -10.36 -14.70
C LYS A 109 -18.27 -10.46 -13.82
N GLN A 110 -19.47 -10.24 -14.39
CA GLN A 110 -20.73 -10.31 -13.64
C GLN A 110 -20.97 -11.70 -13.04
N ASP A 111 -20.61 -12.77 -13.76
CA ASP A 111 -20.81 -14.13 -13.28
C ASP A 111 -19.82 -14.48 -12.15
N VAL A 112 -18.60 -13.96 -12.22
CA VAL A 112 -17.62 -14.07 -11.13
C VAL A 112 -18.10 -13.32 -9.88
N PHE A 113 -18.65 -12.11 -10.06
CA PHE A 113 -19.23 -11.34 -8.97
C PHE A 113 -20.41 -12.08 -8.31
N ARG A 114 -21.32 -12.66 -9.11
CA ARG A 114 -22.43 -13.47 -8.59
C ARG A 114 -21.93 -14.68 -7.80
N ALA A 115 -20.99 -15.44 -8.34
CA ALA A 115 -20.43 -16.59 -7.64
C ALA A 115 -19.75 -16.21 -6.30
N LEU A 116 -19.10 -15.03 -6.25
CA LEU A 116 -18.51 -14.50 -5.03
C LEU A 116 -19.58 -14.13 -3.99
N GLN A 117 -20.69 -13.51 -4.42
CA GLN A 117 -21.82 -13.19 -3.55
C GLN A 117 -22.49 -14.46 -2.98
N ASP A 118 -22.76 -15.44 -3.84
CA ASP A 118 -23.35 -16.72 -3.44
C ASP A 118 -22.46 -17.45 -2.42
N SER A 119 -21.14 -17.41 -2.62
CA SER A 119 -20.16 -17.98 -1.69
C SER A 119 -20.13 -17.24 -0.34
N ALA A 120 -20.24 -15.91 -0.36
CA ALA A 120 -20.30 -15.10 0.85
C ALA A 120 -21.58 -15.37 1.65
N GLU A 121 -22.72 -15.54 0.97
CA GLU A 121 -24.01 -15.86 1.58
C GLU A 121 -23.98 -17.28 2.21
N LEU A 122 -23.40 -18.26 1.52
CA LEU A 122 -23.24 -19.62 2.06
C LEU A 122 -22.36 -19.64 3.32
N LEU A 123 -21.21 -18.98 3.30
CA LEU A 123 -20.34 -18.87 4.49
C LEU A 123 -21.03 -18.14 5.65
N SER A 124 -21.91 -17.19 5.34
CA SER A 124 -22.74 -16.51 6.35
C SER A 124 -23.75 -17.46 7.00
N LEU A 125 -24.37 -18.36 6.22
CA LEU A 125 -25.30 -19.38 6.71
C LEU A 125 -24.60 -20.45 7.58
N GLU A 126 -23.37 -20.81 7.25
CA GLU A 126 -22.56 -21.79 8.00
C GLU A 126 -22.01 -21.26 9.34
N ASN A 127 -22.25 -19.98 9.68
CA ASN A 127 -21.68 -19.29 10.85
C ASN A 127 -20.16 -19.39 10.91
N HIS A 128 -19.50 -19.23 9.76
CA HIS A 128 -18.06 -19.27 9.67
C HIS A 128 -17.41 -18.20 10.58
N PRO A 129 -16.31 -18.48 11.31
CA PRO A 129 -15.66 -17.53 12.20
C PRO A 129 -15.21 -16.22 11.52
N ALA A 130 -14.99 -16.25 10.19
CA ALA A 130 -14.63 -15.07 9.39
C ALA A 130 -15.84 -14.33 8.77
N LYS A 131 -17.08 -14.70 9.12
CA LYS A 131 -18.33 -14.19 8.52
C LYS A 131 -18.40 -12.66 8.46
N GLN A 132 -18.14 -11.97 9.57
CA GLN A 132 -18.23 -10.50 9.62
C GLN A 132 -17.30 -9.82 8.60
N THR A 133 -16.09 -10.34 8.45
CA THR A 133 -15.11 -9.81 7.48
C THR A 133 -15.55 -10.08 6.05
N VAL A 134 -16.07 -11.28 5.78
CA VAL A 134 -16.57 -11.67 4.45
C VAL A 134 -17.80 -10.83 4.06
N GLU A 135 -18.74 -10.61 4.98
CA GLU A 135 -19.93 -9.78 4.75
C GLU A 135 -19.57 -8.31 4.49
N ALA A 136 -18.67 -7.74 5.30
CA ALA A 136 -18.21 -6.36 5.10
C ALA A 136 -17.53 -6.16 3.75
N TYR A 137 -16.65 -7.09 3.35
CA TYR A 137 -16.01 -7.06 2.05
C TYR A 137 -17.03 -7.25 0.91
N SER A 138 -17.95 -8.20 1.05
CA SER A 138 -19.00 -8.46 0.06
C SER A 138 -19.87 -7.22 -0.20
N ALA A 139 -20.28 -6.52 0.86
CA ALA A 139 -21.05 -5.28 0.75
C ALA A 139 -20.26 -4.15 0.06
N ALA A 140 -18.96 -4.04 0.34
CA ALA A 140 -18.08 -3.08 -0.31
C ALA A 140 -17.96 -3.37 -1.82
N VAL A 141 -17.67 -4.62 -2.20
CA VAL A 141 -17.58 -5.03 -3.62
C VAL A 141 -18.92 -4.83 -4.32
N GLN A 142 -20.04 -5.11 -3.66
CA GLN A 142 -21.37 -4.86 -4.21
C GLN A 142 -21.63 -3.37 -4.47
N THR A 143 -21.19 -2.49 -3.58
CA THR A 143 -21.29 -1.03 -3.79
C THR A 143 -20.47 -0.60 -5.00
N GLN A 144 -19.23 -1.09 -5.13
CA GLN A 144 -18.37 -0.80 -6.28
C GLN A 144 -18.98 -1.31 -7.59
N TRP A 145 -19.55 -2.52 -7.58
CA TRP A 145 -20.23 -3.09 -8.75
C TRP A 145 -21.41 -2.21 -9.20
N HIS A 146 -22.26 -1.78 -8.28
CA HIS A 146 -23.36 -0.87 -8.60
C HIS A 146 -22.86 0.45 -9.20
N TRP A 147 -21.78 1.02 -8.65
CA TRP A 147 -21.20 2.26 -9.14
C TRP A 147 -20.70 2.11 -10.59
N ILE A 148 -19.98 1.04 -10.90
CA ILE A 148 -19.51 0.74 -12.26
C ILE A 148 -20.71 0.58 -13.22
N LYS A 149 -21.76 -0.14 -12.83
CA LYS A 149 -22.97 -0.27 -13.66
C LYS A 149 -23.64 1.08 -13.94
N GLN A 150 -23.67 1.99 -12.98
CA GLN A 150 -24.21 3.34 -13.21
C GLN A 150 -23.36 4.13 -14.19
N LEU A 151 -22.02 4.06 -14.09
CA LEU A 151 -21.13 4.72 -15.05
C LEU A 151 -21.35 4.21 -16.48
N CYS A 152 -21.47 2.90 -16.67
CA CYS A 152 -21.79 2.32 -17.99
C CYS A 152 -23.11 2.86 -18.55
N LEU A 153 -24.15 2.97 -17.72
CA LEU A 153 -25.44 3.53 -18.14
C LEU A 153 -25.33 5.00 -18.53
N CYS A 154 -24.56 5.81 -17.78
CA CYS A 154 -24.34 7.21 -18.10
C CYS A 154 -23.62 7.36 -19.46
N VAL A 155 -22.56 6.57 -19.70
CA VAL A 155 -21.80 6.61 -20.96
C VAL A 155 -22.67 6.18 -22.13
N ASP A 156 -23.41 5.08 -22.00
CA ASP A 156 -24.34 4.60 -23.03
C ASP A 156 -25.43 5.64 -23.35
N GLN A 157 -25.99 6.28 -22.32
CA GLN A 157 -26.95 7.37 -22.51
C GLN A 157 -26.33 8.56 -23.24
N HIS A 158 -25.15 9.01 -22.83
CA HIS A 158 -24.45 10.10 -23.51
C HIS A 158 -24.16 9.79 -24.98
N LEU A 159 -23.71 8.57 -25.29
CA LEU A 159 -23.46 8.14 -26.67
C LEU A 159 -24.74 8.14 -27.50
N ARG A 160 -25.86 7.68 -26.94
CA ARG A 160 -27.18 7.71 -27.61
C ARG A 160 -27.64 9.15 -27.86
N GLU A 161 -27.61 10.00 -26.84
CA GLU A 161 -28.06 11.38 -26.93
C GLU A 161 -27.21 12.19 -27.91
N ASN A 162 -25.89 12.03 -27.90
CA ASN A 162 -25.00 12.69 -28.86
C ASN A 162 -25.30 12.22 -30.28
N THR A 163 -25.45 10.91 -30.51
CA THR A 163 -25.80 10.39 -31.85
C THR A 163 -27.11 11.00 -32.35
N ALA A 164 -28.15 11.06 -31.50
CA ALA A 164 -29.44 11.65 -31.85
C ALA A 164 -29.36 13.17 -32.11
N TYR A 165 -28.60 13.90 -31.29
CA TYR A 165 -28.34 15.33 -31.46
C TYR A 165 -27.73 15.61 -32.83
N PHE A 166 -26.65 14.92 -33.18
CA PHE A 166 -25.96 15.18 -34.44
C PHE A 166 -26.78 14.76 -35.65
N GLN A 167 -27.50 13.63 -35.58
CA GLN A 167 -28.43 13.22 -36.63
C GLN A 167 -29.48 14.31 -36.91
N PHE A 168 -30.09 14.87 -35.86
CA PHE A 168 -31.08 15.94 -36.01
C PHE A 168 -30.51 17.19 -36.71
N PHE A 169 -29.33 17.66 -36.31
CA PHE A 169 -28.71 18.85 -36.92
C PHE A 169 -28.16 18.57 -38.33
N GLY A 170 -27.74 17.34 -38.61
CA GLY A 170 -27.39 16.88 -39.96
C GLY A 170 -28.59 16.95 -40.90
N ASP A 171 -29.71 16.32 -40.51
CA ASP A 171 -30.96 16.29 -41.28
C ASP A 171 -31.51 17.71 -41.52
N ALA A 172 -31.43 18.59 -40.51
CA ALA A 172 -31.85 19.99 -40.62
C ALA A 172 -31.01 20.77 -41.64
N ARG A 173 -29.68 20.57 -41.66
CA ARG A 173 -28.78 21.21 -42.62
C ARG A 173 -29.00 20.71 -44.04
N GLU A 174 -29.20 19.40 -44.21
CA GLU A 174 -29.51 18.81 -45.52
C GLU A 174 -30.84 19.36 -46.07
N SER A 175 -31.85 19.46 -45.21
CA SER A 175 -33.14 20.07 -45.54
C SER A 175 -32.99 21.55 -45.94
N GLU A 176 -32.16 22.32 -45.23
CA GLU A 176 -31.87 23.71 -45.58
C GLU A 176 -31.17 23.84 -46.94
N MET A 177 -30.22 22.95 -47.24
CA MET A 177 -29.54 22.91 -48.54
C MET A 177 -30.50 22.54 -49.67
N PHE A 178 -31.45 21.63 -49.44
CA PHE A 178 -32.44 21.23 -50.44
C PHE A 178 -33.44 22.35 -50.77
N LEU A 179 -33.68 23.27 -49.82
CA LEU A 179 -34.59 24.40 -49.99
C LEU A 179 -33.94 25.65 -50.62
N LYS A 180 -32.62 25.64 -50.85
CA LYS A 180 -31.88 26.71 -51.54
C LYS A 180 -31.67 26.38 -53.02
#